data_AF-A0A6P8I1C1-F1
#
_entry.id   AF-A0A6P8I1C1-F1
#
_cell.length_a   1.000
_cell.length_b   1.000
_cell.length_c   1.000
_cell.angle_alpha   90.00
_cell.angle_beta   90.00
_cell.angle_gamma   90.00
#
_symmetry.space_group_name_H-M   'P 1'
#
loop_
_entity.id
_entity.type
_entity.pdbx_description
1 polymer ?
#
loop_
_entity_poly.entity_id
_entity_poly.type
_entity_poly.pdbx_seq_one_letter_code
_entity_poly.pdbx_strand_id
1 'polypeptide(L)'
;MNRNDSLVQRCYFLTFITEDIDQVKHIYIMAGSLDAILILPTIVLNILLIISLYRSPQLNKPCTKLLYSLAISDVLVGMVIEPAYLTKKIAELQHSFGIYCRSGMITYIGAALSCVSFFTLTAIAVDRYFGVHSGTKYKTIVTNTRVTCLIIAIWVCCGVLYTAQFYFSRDLYFKLTAAIMGTCVFIASVCYIRCFVTLRRHKQKVNTLFKWDSTRQISLFSNQYKRSTYTMLYVFLIFNLCYLPYLCTAVSAGILGESAAIWGAESLSSVIVYANSLINPVILFWRMPGIRKSANVTRSVSHSWRRHDNQVTLSSPISDLHPQNIELLEMNRINT
;
A
#
# COMPACT_ATOMS: atom_id res chain seq x y z
N MET A 1 38.55 12.46 26.30
CA MET A 1 37.24 12.03 25.76
C MET A 1 36.17 12.65 26.65
N ASN A 2 35.47 13.67 26.15
CA ASN A 2 34.50 14.42 26.95
C ASN A 2 33.22 13.60 27.13
N ARG A 3 32.65 13.66 28.33
CA ARG A 3 31.42 12.96 28.76
C ARG A 3 30.18 13.25 27.88
N ASN A 4 30.24 14.29 27.04
CA ASN A 4 29.18 14.67 26.11
C ASN A 4 29.21 13.90 24.77
N ASP A 5 30.34 13.31 24.38
CA ASP A 5 30.45 12.57 23.10
C ASP A 5 29.87 11.14 23.18
N SER A 6 29.56 10.65 24.39
CA SER A 6 28.97 9.32 24.60
C SER A 6 27.44 9.27 24.53
N LEU A 7 26.76 10.43 24.55
CA LEU A 7 25.29 10.51 24.69
C LEU A 7 24.55 10.72 23.36
N VAL A 8 25.24 11.24 22.34
CA VAL A 8 24.67 11.54 21.02
C VAL A 8 25.45 10.81 19.95
N GLN A 9 24.81 9.87 19.28
CA GLN A 9 25.39 9.14 18.16
C GLN A 9 24.65 9.52 16.87
N ARG A 10 25.38 9.66 15.76
CA ARG A 10 24.82 10.10 14.48
C ARG A 10 25.19 9.14 13.37
N CYS A 11 24.22 8.84 12.50
CA CYS A 11 24.44 8.02 11.31
C CYS A 11 23.70 8.67 10.14
N TYR A 12 24.44 9.20 9.17
CA TYR A 12 23.87 10.03 8.11
C TYR A 12 23.04 11.19 8.69
N PHE A 13 21.73 11.21 8.43
CA PHE A 13 20.79 12.21 8.92
C PHE A 13 20.03 11.78 10.18
N LEU A 14 20.33 10.59 10.71
CA LEU A 14 19.68 10.03 11.88
C LEU A 14 20.45 10.40 13.15
N THR A 15 19.74 10.97 14.11
CA THR A 15 20.26 11.32 15.44
C THR A 15 19.74 10.32 16.46
N PHE A 16 20.65 9.76 17.26
CA PHE A 16 20.36 8.84 18.35
C PHE A 16 20.79 9.49 19.67
N ILE A 17 19.83 9.91 20.49
CA ILE A 17 20.09 10.49 21.82
C ILE A 17 19.56 9.52 22.87
N THR A 18 20.44 8.98 23.70
CA THR A 18 20.07 7.93 24.67
C THR A 18 19.24 8.44 25.84
N GLU A 19 19.45 9.68 26.29
CA GLU A 19 18.75 10.27 27.45
C GLU A 19 17.26 10.52 27.19
N ASP A 20 16.88 10.81 25.96
CA ASP A 20 15.48 11.11 25.61
C ASP A 20 14.63 9.85 25.44
N ILE A 21 15.26 8.69 25.21
CA ILE A 21 14.56 7.41 24.95
C ILE A 21 13.73 6.99 26.16
N ASP A 22 14.23 7.20 27.38
CA ASP A 22 13.48 6.85 28.59
C ASP A 22 12.19 7.65 28.75
N GLN A 23 12.17 8.90 28.29
CA GLN A 23 10.97 9.76 28.33
C GLN A 23 9.87 9.28 27.38
N VAL A 24 10.25 8.63 26.27
CA VAL A 24 9.32 8.15 25.22
C VAL A 24 9.19 6.63 25.16
N LYS A 25 9.76 5.91 26.12
CA LYS A 25 9.79 4.44 26.14
C LYS A 25 8.42 3.81 25.92
N HIS A 26 7.40 4.28 26.64
CA HIS A 26 6.03 3.77 26.50
C HIS A 26 5.45 4.05 25.11
N ILE A 27 5.76 5.19 24.51
CA ILE A 27 5.32 5.56 23.17
C ILE A 27 6.01 4.65 22.13
N TYR A 28 7.30 4.35 22.28
CA TYR A 28 8.02 3.47 21.37
C TYR A 28 7.52 2.03 21.45
N ILE A 29 7.25 1.53 22.66
CA ILE A 29 6.64 0.19 22.85
C ILE A 29 5.27 0.15 22.19
N MET A 30 4.43 1.16 22.41
CA MET A 30 3.10 1.24 21.80
C MET A 30 3.20 1.30 20.27
N ALA A 31 4.06 2.17 19.72
CA ALA A 31 4.23 2.33 18.28
C ALA A 31 4.74 1.03 17.63
N GLY A 32 5.77 0.40 18.20
CA GLY A 32 6.28 -0.88 17.70
C GLY A 32 5.26 -2.01 17.79
N SER A 33 4.46 -2.06 18.87
CA SER A 33 3.41 -3.07 19.02
C SER A 33 2.29 -2.90 18.00
N LEU A 34 1.84 -1.66 17.77
CA LEU A 34 0.82 -1.36 16.77
C LEU A 34 1.32 -1.71 15.37
N ASP A 35 2.54 -1.32 15.02
CA ASP A 35 3.16 -1.64 13.73
C ASP A 35 3.27 -3.15 13.51
N ALA A 36 3.72 -3.90 14.52
CA ALA A 36 3.81 -5.37 14.46
C ALA A 36 2.47 -6.04 14.14
N ILE A 37 1.36 -5.50 14.67
CA ILE A 37 0.01 -6.01 14.40
C ILE A 37 -0.42 -5.73 12.95
N LEU A 38 0.08 -4.65 12.33
CA LEU A 38 -0.28 -4.23 10.98
C LEU A 38 0.44 -5.02 9.87
N ILE A 39 1.67 -5.48 10.12
CA ILE A 39 2.53 -6.18 9.13
C ILE A 39 1.79 -7.27 8.34
N LEU A 40 1.24 -8.26 9.05
CA LEU A 40 0.60 -9.41 8.40
C LEU A 40 -0.67 -9.00 7.63
N PRO A 41 -1.62 -8.25 8.20
CA PRO A 41 -2.74 -7.70 7.47
C PRO A 41 -2.34 -6.91 6.20
N THR A 42 -1.32 -6.05 6.29
CA THR A 42 -0.85 -5.20 5.18
C THR A 42 -0.42 -6.08 4.00
N ILE A 43 0.41 -7.09 4.26
CA ILE A 43 0.89 -8.02 3.23
C ILE A 43 -0.28 -8.84 2.66
N VAL A 44 -1.07 -9.48 3.53
CA VAL A 44 -2.12 -10.42 3.11
C VAL A 44 -3.21 -9.74 2.29
N LEU A 45 -3.69 -8.56 2.71
CA LEU A 45 -4.76 -7.86 2.00
C LEU A 45 -4.31 -7.33 0.65
N ASN A 46 -3.07 -6.84 0.53
CA ASN A 46 -2.55 -6.37 -0.75
C ASN A 46 -2.22 -7.52 -1.72
N ILE A 47 -1.71 -8.66 -1.24
CA ILE A 47 -1.57 -9.87 -2.07
C ILE A 47 -2.95 -10.35 -2.55
N LEU A 48 -3.94 -10.40 -1.65
CA LEU A 48 -5.30 -10.78 -2.01
C LEU A 48 -5.89 -9.82 -3.06
N LEU A 49 -5.58 -8.52 -2.97
CA LEU A 49 -5.98 -7.51 -3.94
C LEU A 49 -5.36 -7.82 -5.31
N ILE A 50 -4.05 -8.07 -5.38
CA ILE A 50 -3.35 -8.44 -6.61
C ILE A 50 -4.00 -9.66 -7.27
N ILE A 51 -4.21 -10.74 -6.50
CA ILE A 51 -4.85 -11.97 -7.01
C ILE A 51 -6.28 -11.69 -7.50
N SER A 52 -7.04 -10.89 -6.75
CA SER A 52 -8.43 -10.53 -7.09
C SER A 52 -8.50 -9.72 -8.39
N LEU A 53 -7.56 -8.82 -8.62
CA LEU A 53 -7.45 -8.06 -9.87
C LEU A 53 -7.06 -8.98 -11.04
N TYR A 54 -6.13 -9.92 -10.82
CA TYR A 54 -5.64 -10.81 -11.87
C TYR A 54 -6.70 -11.78 -12.37
N ARG A 55 -7.48 -12.35 -11.45
CA ARG A 55 -8.55 -13.30 -11.76
C ARG A 55 -9.82 -12.66 -12.33
N SER A 56 -9.84 -11.35 -12.53
CA SER A 56 -11.03 -10.61 -12.96
C SER A 56 -10.86 -10.06 -14.38
N PRO A 57 -11.24 -10.81 -15.45
CA PRO A 57 -11.21 -10.31 -16.82
C PRO A 57 -11.98 -8.99 -17.00
N GLN A 58 -13.10 -8.82 -16.27
CA GLN A 58 -13.91 -7.61 -16.27
C GLN A 58 -13.18 -6.37 -15.72
N LEU A 59 -12.11 -6.57 -14.95
CA LEU A 59 -11.24 -5.53 -14.41
C LEU A 59 -9.95 -5.37 -15.22
N ASN A 60 -9.73 -6.15 -16.30
CA ASN A 60 -8.54 -6.07 -17.11
C ASN A 60 -8.58 -4.84 -18.05
N LYS A 61 -8.32 -3.67 -17.47
CA LYS A 61 -8.24 -2.37 -18.15
C LYS A 61 -6.85 -1.78 -17.94
N PRO A 62 -6.33 -0.94 -18.86
CA PRO A 62 -5.02 -0.34 -18.69
C PRO A 62 -4.83 0.37 -17.34
N CYS A 63 -5.85 1.09 -16.86
CA CYS A 63 -5.78 1.80 -15.57
C CYS A 63 -5.72 0.88 -14.34
N THR A 64 -6.12 -0.39 -14.45
CA THR A 64 -5.99 -1.37 -13.36
C THR A 64 -4.52 -1.65 -13.02
N LYS A 65 -3.59 -1.44 -13.98
CA LYS A 65 -2.14 -1.48 -13.72
C LYS A 65 -1.69 -0.50 -12.61
N LEU A 66 -2.37 0.63 -12.47
CA LEU A 66 -2.10 1.57 -11.36
C LEU A 66 -2.48 0.96 -10.00
N LEU A 67 -3.56 0.17 -9.94
CA LEU A 67 -3.93 -0.54 -8.70
C LEU A 67 -2.94 -1.65 -8.36
N TYR A 68 -2.37 -2.33 -9.36
CA TYR A 68 -1.26 -3.26 -9.11
C TYR A 68 -0.02 -2.54 -8.60
N SER A 69 0.36 -1.40 -9.20
CA SER A 69 1.49 -0.60 -8.73
C SER A 69 1.32 -0.20 -7.26
N LEU A 70 0.12 0.28 -6.89
CA LEU A 70 -0.22 0.63 -5.51
C LEU A 70 -0.14 -0.58 -4.56
N ALA A 71 -0.71 -1.72 -4.96
CA ALA A 71 -0.66 -2.92 -4.14
C ALA A 71 0.76 -3.49 -3.98
N ILE A 72 1.60 -3.39 -5.01
CA ILE A 72 3.00 -3.82 -4.97
C ILE A 72 3.81 -2.92 -4.03
N SER A 73 3.67 -1.59 -4.11
CA SER A 73 4.35 -0.69 -3.17
C SER A 73 3.92 -0.96 -1.74
N ASP A 74 2.62 -1.18 -1.49
CA ASP A 74 2.09 -1.47 -0.16
C ASP A 74 2.54 -2.86 0.38
N VAL A 75 2.69 -3.88 -0.48
CA VAL A 75 3.31 -5.17 -0.07
C VAL A 75 4.76 -4.98 0.33
N LEU A 76 5.54 -4.19 -0.42
CA LEU A 76 6.93 -3.91 -0.09
C LEU A 76 7.05 -3.10 1.21
N VAL A 77 6.11 -2.20 1.50
CA VAL A 77 6.01 -1.52 2.79
C VAL A 77 5.84 -2.54 3.92
N GLY A 78 4.88 -3.46 3.81
CA GLY A 78 4.67 -4.47 4.85
C GLY A 78 5.80 -5.50 4.97
N MET A 79 6.48 -5.84 3.88
CA MET A 79 7.58 -6.82 3.90
C MET A 79 8.91 -6.27 4.36
N VAL A 80 9.18 -4.97 4.11
CA VAL A 80 10.51 -4.39 4.32
C VAL A 80 10.48 -3.24 5.31
N ILE A 81 9.52 -2.31 5.16
CA ILE A 81 9.54 -1.04 5.89
C ILE A 81 8.98 -1.18 7.29
N GLU A 82 7.81 -1.82 7.44
CA GLU A 82 7.23 -2.08 8.77
C GLU A 82 8.19 -2.95 9.63
N PRO A 83 8.76 -4.09 9.14
CA PRO A 83 9.75 -4.85 9.91
C PRO A 83 11.02 -4.07 10.27
N ALA A 84 11.52 -3.23 9.35
CA ALA A 84 12.66 -2.37 9.62
C ALA A 84 12.30 -1.31 10.68
N TYR A 85 11.11 -0.74 10.63
CA TYR A 85 10.64 0.21 11.63
C TYR A 85 10.50 -0.44 13.01
N LEU A 86 9.88 -1.62 13.10
CA LEU A 86 9.83 -2.39 14.34
C LEU A 86 11.24 -2.68 14.88
N THR A 87 12.16 -3.11 14.01
CA THR A 87 13.56 -3.34 14.38
C THR A 87 14.25 -2.07 14.88
N LYS A 88 13.97 -0.91 14.25
CA LYS A 88 14.45 0.40 14.69
C LYS A 88 13.94 0.71 16.10
N LYS A 89 12.65 0.53 16.38
CA LYS A 89 12.08 0.77 17.71
C LYS A 89 12.65 -0.15 18.78
N ILE A 90 12.83 -1.44 18.48
CA ILE A 90 13.49 -2.39 19.39
C ILE A 90 14.95 -1.97 19.65
N ALA A 91 15.69 -1.58 18.60
CA ALA A 91 17.06 -1.15 18.74
C ALA A 91 17.21 0.13 19.57
N GLU A 92 16.28 1.08 19.46
CA GLU A 92 16.22 2.27 20.32
C GLU A 92 16.05 1.85 21.78
N LEU A 93 15.07 0.98 22.08
CA LEU A 93 14.79 0.50 23.43
C LEU A 93 15.91 -0.34 24.04
N GLN A 94 16.74 -0.99 23.22
CA GLN A 94 17.90 -1.78 23.64
C GLN A 94 19.20 -0.97 23.64
N HIS A 95 19.15 0.32 23.31
CA HIS A 95 20.34 1.18 23.14
C HIS A 95 21.36 0.63 22.12
N SER A 96 20.88 -0.06 21.08
CA SER A 96 21.70 -0.67 20.03
C SER A 96 21.83 0.22 18.80
N PHE A 97 22.80 1.14 18.84
CA PHE A 97 23.00 2.12 17.76
C PHE A 97 23.28 1.51 16.38
N GLY A 98 24.08 0.44 16.32
CA GLY A 98 24.41 -0.19 15.05
C GLY A 98 23.20 -0.80 14.33
N ILE A 99 22.27 -1.38 15.09
CA ILE A 99 21.00 -1.90 14.54
C ILE A 99 20.08 -0.73 14.19
N TYR A 100 19.96 0.26 15.07
CA TYR A 100 19.18 1.48 14.84
C TYR A 100 19.56 2.18 13.53
N CYS A 101 20.87 2.39 13.27
CA CYS A 101 21.27 3.06 12.04
C CYS A 101 20.86 2.24 10.81
N ARG A 102 21.15 0.93 10.79
CA ARG A 102 20.83 0.08 9.63
C ARG A 102 19.32 0.04 9.35
N SER A 103 18.52 -0.22 10.37
CA SER A 103 17.06 -0.28 10.20
C SER A 103 16.46 1.10 9.93
N GLY A 104 16.98 2.16 10.56
CA GLY A 104 16.64 3.54 10.28
C GLY A 104 16.88 3.92 8.82
N MET A 105 18.03 3.57 8.25
CA MET A 105 18.33 3.83 6.84
C MET A 105 17.38 3.08 5.89
N ILE A 106 17.01 1.84 6.21
CA ILE A 106 16.00 1.09 5.44
C ILE A 106 14.67 1.82 5.47
N THR A 107 14.19 2.27 6.64
CA THR A 107 12.94 3.03 6.73
C THR A 107 12.99 4.36 5.97
N TYR A 108 14.14 5.03 6.03
CA TYR A 108 14.32 6.36 5.44
C TYR A 108 14.36 6.34 3.92
N ILE A 109 15.14 5.43 3.32
CA ILE A 109 15.16 5.22 1.86
C ILE A 109 13.84 4.59 1.41
N GLY A 110 13.29 3.70 2.23
CA GLY A 110 12.04 2.99 1.99
C GLY A 110 10.80 3.86 1.87
N ALA A 111 10.83 5.09 2.40
CA ALA A 111 9.79 6.09 2.20
C ALA A 111 9.58 6.46 0.71
N ALA A 112 10.50 6.08 -0.19
CA ALA A 112 10.27 6.10 -1.62
C ALA A 112 9.02 5.28 -2.05
N LEU A 113 8.69 4.19 -1.34
CA LEU A 113 7.50 3.38 -1.63
C LEU A 113 6.20 4.12 -1.31
N SER A 114 6.18 4.87 -0.20
CA SER A 114 5.09 5.79 0.13
C SER A 114 4.91 6.87 -0.93
N CYS A 115 6.02 7.37 -1.47
CA CYS A 115 6.03 8.31 -2.60
C CYS A 115 5.41 7.70 -3.86
N VAL A 116 5.79 6.46 -4.20
CA VAL A 116 5.19 5.70 -5.32
C VAL A 116 3.68 5.58 -5.13
N SER A 117 3.20 5.22 -3.94
CA SER A 117 1.77 5.12 -3.63
C SER A 117 1.06 6.48 -3.85
N PHE A 118 1.66 7.58 -3.40
CA PHE A 118 1.11 8.94 -3.58
C PHE A 118 1.00 9.38 -5.05
N PHE A 119 2.07 9.22 -5.83
CA PHE A 119 2.06 9.55 -7.26
C PHE A 119 1.11 8.63 -8.04
N THR A 120 1.01 7.36 -7.66
CA THR A 120 0.06 6.42 -8.23
C THR A 120 -1.38 6.86 -7.99
N LEU A 121 -1.72 7.32 -6.78
CA LEU A 121 -3.05 7.87 -6.48
C LEU A 121 -3.36 9.15 -7.26
N THR A 122 -2.35 10.00 -7.49
CA THR A 122 -2.48 11.18 -8.35
C THR A 122 -2.75 10.77 -9.81
N ALA A 123 -2.01 9.79 -10.33
CA ALA A 123 -2.25 9.22 -11.66
C ALA A 123 -3.65 8.61 -11.78
N ILE A 124 -4.14 7.93 -10.74
CA ILE A 124 -5.52 7.42 -10.67
C ILE A 124 -6.53 8.56 -10.75
N ALA A 125 -6.30 9.68 -10.06
CA ALA A 125 -7.19 10.85 -10.12
C ALA A 125 -7.27 11.43 -11.54
N VAL A 126 -6.13 11.55 -12.23
CA VAL A 126 -6.04 11.98 -13.63
C VAL A 126 -6.75 10.99 -14.57
N ASP A 127 -6.55 9.68 -14.37
CA ASP A 127 -7.26 8.64 -15.12
C ASP A 127 -8.79 8.74 -14.94
N ARG A 128 -9.27 8.94 -13.70
CA ARG A 128 -10.70 9.17 -13.44
C ARG A 128 -11.21 10.40 -14.21
N TYR A 129 -10.42 11.48 -14.23
CA TYR A 129 -10.76 12.68 -14.97
C TYR A 129 -10.93 12.41 -16.47
N PHE A 130 -9.97 11.74 -17.11
CA PHE A 130 -10.10 11.37 -18.52
C PHE A 130 -11.26 10.40 -18.76
N GLY A 131 -11.49 9.45 -17.85
CA GLY A 131 -12.61 8.50 -17.94
C GLY A 131 -13.98 9.18 -17.93
N VAL A 132 -14.13 10.29 -17.19
CA VAL A 132 -15.38 11.05 -17.11
C VAL A 132 -15.55 12.02 -18.28
N HIS A 133 -14.48 12.65 -18.75
CA HIS A 133 -14.58 13.78 -19.70
C HIS A 133 -14.27 13.42 -21.16
N SER A 134 -13.52 12.35 -21.41
CA SER A 134 -13.04 12.04 -22.77
C SER A 134 -13.95 11.07 -23.55
N GLY A 135 -14.98 10.50 -22.92
CA GLY A 135 -15.96 9.64 -23.59
C GLY A 135 -15.30 8.52 -24.41
N THR A 136 -15.63 8.42 -25.70
CA THR A 136 -15.05 7.42 -26.61
C THR A 136 -13.54 7.60 -26.84
N LYS A 137 -13.01 8.83 -26.72
CA LYS A 137 -11.57 9.13 -26.85
C LYS A 137 -10.76 8.58 -25.67
N TYR A 138 -11.39 8.20 -24.55
CA TYR A 138 -10.67 7.63 -23.40
C TYR A 138 -9.85 6.38 -23.79
N LYS A 139 -10.40 5.50 -24.65
CA LYS A 139 -9.73 4.27 -25.09
C LYS A 139 -8.47 4.52 -25.93
N THR A 140 -8.39 5.66 -26.62
CA THR A 140 -7.21 6.04 -27.42
C THR A 140 -6.19 6.80 -26.59
N ILE A 141 -6.62 7.49 -25.54
CA ILE A 141 -5.74 8.22 -24.62
C ILE A 141 -5.04 7.25 -23.66
N VAL A 142 -5.81 6.37 -22.99
CA VAL A 142 -5.33 5.50 -21.92
C VAL A 142 -5.08 4.09 -22.47
N THR A 143 -3.83 3.82 -22.82
CA THR A 143 -3.38 2.56 -23.39
C THR A 143 -2.46 1.79 -22.44
N ASN A 144 -2.33 0.48 -22.66
CA ASN A 144 -1.48 -0.38 -21.83
C ASN A 144 -0.02 0.08 -21.79
N THR A 145 0.54 0.49 -22.93
CA THR A 145 1.92 0.97 -23.04
C THR A 145 2.12 2.24 -22.26
N ARG A 146 1.25 3.24 -22.47
CA ARG A 146 1.36 4.54 -21.79
C ARG A 146 1.25 4.41 -20.27
N VAL A 147 0.33 3.60 -19.78
CA VAL A 147 0.18 3.38 -18.33
C VAL A 147 1.39 2.63 -17.76
N THR A 148 1.93 1.64 -18.46
CA THR A 148 3.15 0.95 -18.01
C THR A 148 4.36 1.89 -17.99
N CYS A 149 4.56 2.71 -19.02
CA CYS A 149 5.62 3.73 -19.03
C CYS A 149 5.45 4.74 -17.88
N LEU A 150 4.22 5.18 -17.60
CA LEU A 150 3.92 6.07 -16.48
C LEU A 150 4.28 5.43 -15.13
N ILE A 151 3.95 4.17 -14.92
CA ILE A 151 4.31 3.44 -13.69
C ILE A 151 5.83 3.38 -13.55
N ILE A 152 6.55 2.95 -14.59
CA ILE A 152 8.02 2.89 -14.55
C ILE A 152 8.61 4.27 -14.22
N ALA A 153 8.10 5.33 -14.86
CA ALA A 153 8.53 6.70 -14.58
C ALA A 153 8.27 7.11 -13.12
N ILE A 154 7.10 6.78 -12.56
CA ILE A 154 6.78 7.05 -11.15
C ILE A 154 7.81 6.37 -10.24
N TRP A 155 8.07 5.07 -10.43
CA TRP A 155 9.01 4.33 -9.60
C TRP A 155 10.43 4.90 -9.67
N VAL A 156 10.92 5.17 -10.88
CA VAL A 156 12.25 5.76 -11.09
C VAL A 156 12.33 7.15 -10.47
N CYS A 157 11.37 8.03 -10.73
CA CYS A 157 11.35 9.39 -10.17
C CYS A 157 11.29 9.38 -8.64
N CYS A 158 10.52 8.46 -8.03
CA CYS A 158 10.45 8.34 -6.57
C CYS A 158 11.79 7.87 -5.98
N GLY A 159 12.44 6.89 -6.62
CA GLY A 159 13.78 6.45 -6.23
C GLY A 159 14.81 7.58 -6.33
N VAL A 160 14.81 8.33 -7.45
CA VAL A 160 15.70 9.48 -7.65
C VAL A 160 15.42 10.58 -6.63
N LEU A 161 14.16 10.89 -6.35
CA LEU A 161 13.80 11.90 -5.35
C LEU A 161 14.38 11.55 -3.98
N TYR A 162 14.20 10.30 -3.52
CA TYR A 162 14.70 9.86 -2.22
C TYR A 162 16.21 9.57 -2.18
N THR A 163 16.90 9.49 -3.31
CA THR A 163 18.38 9.47 -3.33
C THR A 163 18.95 10.88 -3.42
N ALA A 164 18.21 11.85 -3.99
CA ALA A 164 18.64 13.24 -4.13
C ALA A 164 18.95 13.91 -2.77
N GLN A 165 18.26 13.52 -1.69
CA GLN A 165 18.51 14.05 -0.35
C GLN A 165 19.94 13.83 0.18
N PHE A 166 20.72 12.89 -0.40
CA PHE A 166 22.13 12.71 -0.05
C PHE A 166 23.06 13.72 -0.73
N TYR A 167 22.59 14.39 -1.77
CA TYR A 167 23.39 15.30 -2.61
C TYR A 167 23.00 16.77 -2.43
N PHE A 168 21.75 17.06 -2.03
CA PHE A 168 21.24 18.42 -1.83
C PHE A 168 21.18 18.80 -0.35
N SER A 169 21.18 20.12 -0.08
CA SER A 169 20.96 20.61 1.29
C SER A 169 19.55 20.23 1.79
N ARG A 170 19.44 19.94 3.09
CA ARG A 170 18.18 19.52 3.74
C ARG A 170 17.04 20.49 3.45
N ASP A 171 17.30 21.79 3.54
CA ASP A 171 16.31 22.85 3.27
C ASP A 171 15.84 22.87 1.81
N LEU A 172 16.77 22.79 0.84
CA LEU A 172 16.43 22.76 -0.58
C LEU A 172 15.61 21.49 -0.91
N TYR A 173 16.02 20.34 -0.39
CA TYR A 173 15.33 19.08 -0.59
C TYR A 173 13.88 19.12 -0.06
N PHE A 174 13.68 19.63 1.16
CA PHE A 174 12.33 19.76 1.74
C PHE A 174 11.45 20.72 0.95
N LYS A 175 11.98 21.87 0.53
CA LYS A 175 11.23 22.84 -0.28
C LYS A 175 10.82 22.26 -1.64
N LEU A 176 11.74 21.61 -2.35
CA LEU A 176 11.44 20.99 -3.64
C LEU A 176 10.42 19.85 -3.50
N THR A 177 10.61 18.97 -2.51
CA THR A 177 9.69 17.86 -2.27
C THR A 177 8.29 18.37 -1.88
N ALA A 178 8.20 19.38 -1.01
CA ALA A 178 6.93 19.99 -0.64
C ALA A 178 6.22 20.66 -1.83
N ALA A 179 6.97 21.36 -2.69
CA ALA A 179 6.41 21.95 -3.91
C ALA A 179 5.86 20.88 -4.86
N ILE A 180 6.63 19.81 -5.11
CA ILE A 180 6.20 18.69 -5.95
C ILE A 180 4.94 18.03 -5.38
N MET A 181 4.96 17.67 -4.09
CA MET A 181 3.79 17.05 -3.44
C MET A 181 2.56 17.98 -3.47
N GLY A 182 2.75 19.28 -3.19
CA GLY A 182 1.69 20.28 -3.25
C GLY A 182 1.07 20.41 -4.63
N THR A 183 1.87 20.41 -5.69
CA THR A 183 1.35 20.42 -7.08
C THR A 183 0.55 19.17 -7.39
N CYS A 184 0.98 17.99 -6.94
CA CYS A 184 0.24 16.75 -7.10
C CYS A 184 -1.11 16.78 -6.37
N VAL A 185 -1.14 17.27 -5.12
CA VAL A 185 -2.39 17.44 -4.37
C VAL A 185 -3.34 18.38 -5.10
N PHE A 186 -2.83 19.50 -5.62
CA PHE A 186 -3.62 20.46 -6.37
C PHE A 186 -4.22 19.83 -7.64
N ILE A 187 -3.40 19.14 -8.45
CA ILE A 187 -3.84 18.45 -9.66
C ILE A 187 -4.93 17.40 -9.33
N ALA A 188 -4.67 16.54 -8.35
CA ALA A 188 -5.62 15.49 -7.95
C ALA A 188 -6.95 16.10 -7.47
N SER A 189 -6.89 17.17 -6.68
CA SER A 189 -8.07 17.88 -6.18
C SER A 189 -8.90 18.46 -7.33
N VAL A 190 -8.26 19.15 -8.28
CA VAL A 190 -8.94 19.70 -9.46
C VAL A 190 -9.60 18.58 -10.28
N CYS A 191 -8.88 17.47 -10.51
CA CYS A 191 -9.41 16.30 -11.21
C CYS A 191 -10.67 15.73 -10.53
N TYR A 192 -10.63 15.52 -9.21
CA TYR A 192 -11.77 14.98 -8.47
C TYR A 192 -12.94 15.96 -8.39
N ILE A 193 -12.70 17.25 -8.19
CA ILE A 193 -13.74 18.29 -8.19
C ILE A 193 -14.45 18.31 -9.55
N ARG A 194 -13.70 18.34 -10.66
CA ARG A 194 -14.29 18.32 -12.00
C ARG A 194 -15.07 17.04 -12.27
N CYS A 195 -14.53 15.88 -11.90
CA CYS A 195 -15.26 14.62 -11.96
C CYS A 195 -16.59 14.69 -11.20
N PHE A 196 -16.57 15.19 -9.97
CA PHE A 196 -17.74 15.29 -9.12
C PHE A 196 -18.82 16.19 -9.71
N VAL A 197 -18.43 17.39 -10.18
CA VAL A 197 -19.34 18.34 -10.82
C VAL A 197 -19.99 17.72 -12.06
N THR A 198 -19.19 17.10 -12.94
CA THR A 198 -19.70 16.46 -14.16
C THR A 198 -20.65 15.30 -13.84
N LEU A 199 -20.30 14.44 -12.88
CA LEU A 199 -21.15 13.33 -12.44
C LEU A 199 -22.47 13.79 -11.78
N ARG A 200 -22.48 14.95 -11.10
CA ARG A 200 -23.70 15.59 -10.59
C ARG A 200 -24.57 16.15 -11.72
N ARG A 201 -23.97 16.84 -12.70
CA ARG A 201 -24.69 17.39 -13.87
C ARG A 201 -25.36 16.30 -14.72
N HIS A 202 -24.70 15.15 -14.91
CA HIS A 202 -25.31 14.00 -15.60
C HIS A 202 -26.54 13.45 -14.88
N LYS A 203 -26.59 13.50 -13.53
CA LYS A 203 -27.78 13.08 -12.77
C LYS A 203 -28.98 14.00 -13.03
N GLN A 204 -28.74 15.31 -13.13
CA GLN A 204 -29.79 16.31 -13.35
C GLN A 204 -30.38 16.21 -14.76
N LYS A 205 -29.54 16.05 -15.80
CA LYS A 205 -29.98 15.89 -17.20
C LYS A 205 -30.71 14.56 -17.45
N VAL A 206 -30.28 13.47 -16.84
CA VAL A 206 -30.94 12.16 -16.99
C VAL A 206 -32.33 12.14 -16.34
N ASN A 207 -32.51 12.83 -15.20
CA ASN A 207 -33.82 12.94 -14.55
C ASN A 207 -34.83 13.81 -15.32
N THR A 208 -34.37 14.70 -16.21
CA THR A 208 -35.24 15.60 -16.98
C THR A 208 -35.58 15.07 -18.37
N LEU A 209 -34.74 14.24 -19.00
CA LEU A 209 -34.87 13.90 -20.42
C LEU A 209 -35.37 12.47 -20.75
N PHE A 210 -35.31 11.48 -19.85
CA PHE A 210 -35.65 10.09 -20.22
C PHE A 210 -36.41 9.32 -19.12
N LYS A 211 -37.74 9.28 -19.25
CA LYS A 211 -38.61 8.32 -18.54
C LYS A 211 -38.70 7.02 -19.36
N TRP A 212 -38.19 5.95 -18.75
CA TRP A 212 -38.41 4.54 -19.04
C TRP A 212 -37.62 3.84 -20.18
N ASP A 213 -37.09 2.67 -19.80
CA ASP A 213 -36.31 1.64 -20.51
C ASP A 213 -34.84 1.87 -20.91
N SER A 214 -34.49 2.82 -21.79
CA SER A 214 -33.07 3.04 -22.18
C SER A 214 -32.21 3.59 -21.02
N THR A 215 -32.86 4.11 -19.98
CA THR A 215 -32.27 4.68 -18.77
C THR A 215 -31.53 3.64 -17.93
N ARG A 216 -31.91 2.36 -17.97
CA ARG A 216 -31.35 1.35 -17.05
C ARG A 216 -29.88 1.02 -17.35
N GLN A 217 -29.50 0.78 -18.61
CA GLN A 217 -28.09 0.55 -18.96
C GLN A 217 -27.23 1.80 -18.76
N ILE A 218 -27.67 2.98 -19.24
CA ILE A 218 -26.92 4.24 -19.10
C ILE A 218 -26.75 4.64 -17.62
N SER A 219 -27.80 4.45 -16.80
CA SER A 219 -27.73 4.72 -15.36
C SER A 219 -26.85 3.73 -14.60
N LEU A 220 -26.84 2.44 -14.98
CA LEU A 220 -25.96 1.42 -14.40
C LEU A 220 -24.49 1.72 -14.71
N PHE A 221 -24.16 2.07 -15.97
CA PHE A 221 -22.82 2.54 -16.34
C PHE A 221 -22.44 3.80 -15.55
N SER A 222 -23.30 4.83 -15.53
CA SER A 222 -23.06 6.08 -14.76
C SER A 222 -22.83 5.81 -13.27
N ASN A 223 -23.61 4.93 -12.64
CA ASN A 223 -23.48 4.59 -11.22
C ASN A 223 -22.21 3.80 -10.92
N GLN A 224 -21.75 2.93 -11.83
CA GLN A 224 -20.48 2.22 -11.68
C GLN A 224 -19.29 3.19 -11.72
N TYR A 225 -19.28 4.15 -12.66
CA TYR A 225 -18.25 5.19 -12.75
C TYR A 225 -18.25 6.12 -11.53
N LYS A 226 -19.44 6.52 -11.04
CA LYS A 226 -19.57 7.28 -9.79
C LYS A 226 -18.95 6.54 -8.62
N ARG A 227 -19.37 5.30 -8.40
CA ARG A 227 -18.91 4.48 -7.28
C ARG A 227 -17.40 4.31 -7.30
N SER A 228 -16.82 4.01 -8.46
CA SER A 228 -15.36 3.91 -8.63
C SER A 228 -14.66 5.24 -8.34
N THR A 229 -15.14 6.35 -8.90
CA THR A 229 -14.54 7.69 -8.68
C THR A 229 -14.58 8.12 -7.22
N TYR A 230 -15.73 7.97 -6.54
CA TYR A 230 -15.85 8.27 -5.11
C TYR A 230 -14.93 7.40 -4.26
N THR A 231 -14.78 6.13 -4.62
CA THR A 231 -13.88 5.22 -3.89
C THR A 231 -12.44 5.71 -3.97
N MET A 232 -11.96 6.06 -5.17
CA MET A 232 -10.61 6.58 -5.33
C MET A 232 -10.42 7.94 -4.64
N LEU A 233 -11.46 8.80 -4.63
CA LEU A 233 -11.45 10.04 -3.85
C LEU A 233 -11.30 9.74 -2.35
N TYR A 234 -12.04 8.79 -1.79
CA TYR A 234 -11.88 8.42 -0.38
C TYR A 234 -10.48 7.90 -0.08
N VAL A 235 -9.93 7.04 -0.94
CA VAL A 235 -8.55 6.55 -0.79
C VAL A 235 -7.57 7.73 -0.80
N PHE A 236 -7.71 8.68 -1.72
CA PHE A 236 -6.86 9.87 -1.78
C PHE A 236 -7.00 10.78 -0.55
N LEU A 237 -8.22 11.02 -0.07
CA LEU A 237 -8.44 11.86 1.11
C LEU A 237 -7.88 11.22 2.37
N ILE A 238 -8.08 9.91 2.54
CA ILE A 238 -7.55 9.17 3.68
C ILE A 238 -6.02 9.11 3.62
N PHE A 239 -5.44 8.93 2.43
CA PHE A 239 -3.99 9.05 2.25
C PHE A 239 -3.47 10.39 2.80
N ASN A 240 -4.04 11.51 2.38
CA ASN A 240 -3.59 12.83 2.85
C ASN A 240 -3.80 12.99 4.37
N LEU A 241 -4.91 12.48 4.91
CA LEU A 241 -5.20 12.53 6.33
C LEU A 241 -4.19 11.72 7.17
N CYS A 242 -3.81 10.53 6.72
CA CYS A 242 -2.83 9.68 7.40
C CYS A 242 -1.41 10.28 7.39
N TYR A 243 -1.05 11.07 6.38
CA TYR A 243 0.27 11.69 6.26
C TYR A 243 0.37 13.05 6.98
N LEU A 244 -0.76 13.71 7.22
CA LEU A 244 -0.80 15.02 7.86
C LEU A 244 -0.11 15.06 9.23
N PRO A 245 -0.34 14.11 10.17
CA PRO A 245 0.36 14.10 11.46
C PRO A 245 1.88 14.03 11.31
N TYR A 246 2.38 13.20 10.39
CA TYR A 246 3.81 13.04 10.15
C TYR A 246 4.43 14.34 9.60
N LEU A 247 3.74 15.02 8.67
CA LEU A 247 4.16 16.32 8.17
C LEU A 247 4.21 17.37 9.28
N CYS A 248 3.21 17.39 10.17
CA CYS A 248 3.22 18.29 11.33
C CYS A 248 4.42 18.03 12.25
N THR A 249 4.77 16.76 12.50
CA THR A 249 5.95 16.43 13.32
C THR A 249 7.26 16.89 12.68
N ALA A 250 7.40 16.74 11.36
CA ALA A 250 8.57 17.20 10.62
C ALA A 250 8.72 18.73 10.65
N VAL A 251 7.60 19.46 10.47
CA VAL A 251 7.59 20.93 10.55
C VAL A 251 7.91 21.40 11.97
N SER A 252 7.30 20.78 12.99
CA SER A 252 7.57 21.09 14.39
C SER A 252 9.04 20.86 14.76
N ALA A 253 9.66 19.75 14.30
CA ALA A 253 11.08 19.50 14.49
C ALA A 253 11.96 20.61 13.87
N GLY A 254 11.56 21.13 12.71
CA GLY A 254 12.27 22.21 12.02
C GLY A 254 12.16 23.58 12.71
N ILE A 255 11.00 23.89 13.33
CA ILE A 255 10.72 25.19 13.95
C ILE A 255 11.14 25.22 15.42
N LEU A 256 10.73 24.21 16.19
CA LEU A 256 10.90 24.15 17.64
C LEU A 256 12.20 23.42 18.05
N GLY A 257 12.89 22.80 17.10
CA GLY A 257 14.03 21.92 17.36
C GLY A 257 13.60 20.49 17.66
N GLU A 258 14.59 19.58 17.74
CA GLU A 258 14.33 18.19 18.11
C GLU A 258 14.14 18.06 19.63
N SER A 259 13.09 17.36 20.05
CA SER A 259 12.79 17.06 21.45
C SER A 259 12.20 15.67 21.57
N ALA A 260 12.30 15.06 22.76
CA ALA A 260 11.71 13.75 23.05
C ALA A 260 10.23 13.67 22.64
N ALA A 261 9.43 14.69 22.97
CA ALA A 261 8.01 14.74 22.60
C ALA A 261 7.77 14.68 21.08
N ILE A 262 8.60 15.38 20.30
CA ILE A 262 8.52 15.38 18.83
C ILE A 262 8.86 14.01 18.27
N TRP A 263 9.90 13.34 18.78
CA TRP A 263 10.24 11.98 18.35
C TRP A 263 9.20 10.93 18.73
N GLY A 264 8.57 11.09 19.90
CA GLY A 264 7.43 10.28 20.31
C GLY A 264 6.25 10.45 19.34
N ALA A 265 5.90 11.70 19.02
CA ALA A 265 4.85 12.01 18.07
C ALA A 265 5.18 11.55 16.65
N GLU A 266 6.43 11.68 16.19
CA GLU A 266 6.89 11.18 14.89
C GLU A 266 6.77 9.66 14.81
N SER A 267 7.09 8.95 15.89
CA SER A 267 6.98 7.49 15.97
C SER A 267 5.52 7.04 15.81
N LEU A 268 4.59 7.65 16.53
CA LEU A 268 3.15 7.38 16.37
C LEU A 268 2.64 7.75 14.98
N SER A 269 3.05 8.90 14.47
CA SER A 269 2.66 9.37 13.14
C SER A 269 3.17 8.45 12.03
N SER A 270 4.36 7.86 12.20
CA SER A 270 4.92 6.86 11.26
C SER A 270 4.03 5.62 11.17
N VAL A 271 3.51 5.12 12.31
CA VAL A 271 2.58 3.99 12.33
C VAL A 271 1.29 4.33 11.57
N ILE A 272 0.77 5.55 11.71
CA ILE A 272 -0.41 6.01 10.97
C ILE A 272 -0.14 6.04 9.46
N VAL A 273 1.06 6.47 9.06
CA VAL A 273 1.52 6.46 7.66
C VAL A 273 1.60 5.03 7.12
N TYR A 274 2.14 4.08 7.88
CA TYR A 274 2.24 2.68 7.44
C TYR A 274 0.87 1.98 7.38
N ALA A 275 0.00 2.26 8.36
CA ALA A 275 -1.39 1.78 8.37
C ALA A 275 -2.17 2.20 7.12
N ASN A 276 -1.81 3.29 6.45
CA ASN A 276 -2.42 3.68 5.17
C ASN A 276 -2.28 2.58 4.09
N SER A 277 -1.17 1.85 4.07
CA SER A 277 -0.92 0.73 3.16
C SER A 277 -1.90 -0.43 3.38
N LEU A 278 -2.40 -0.60 4.62
CA LEU A 278 -3.47 -1.54 4.97
C LEU A 278 -4.86 -0.99 4.59
N ILE A 279 -5.08 0.30 4.82
CA ILE A 279 -6.39 0.94 4.63
C ILE A 279 -6.79 0.94 3.14
N ASN A 280 -5.82 1.07 2.23
CA ASN A 280 -6.02 1.03 0.78
C ASN A 280 -6.87 -0.18 0.34
N PRO A 281 -6.41 -1.46 0.48
CA PRO A 281 -7.18 -2.62 0.06
C PRO A 281 -8.52 -2.75 0.82
N VAL A 282 -8.60 -2.36 2.09
CA VAL A 282 -9.86 -2.39 2.86
C VAL A 282 -10.93 -1.53 2.19
N ILE A 283 -10.59 -0.29 1.81
CA ILE A 283 -11.50 0.60 1.09
C ILE A 283 -11.87 0.01 -0.26
N LEU A 284 -10.89 -0.53 -1.01
CA LEU A 284 -11.10 -1.10 -2.34
C LEU A 284 -12.07 -2.30 -2.27
N PHE A 285 -11.89 -3.23 -1.33
CA PHE A 285 -12.79 -4.38 -1.14
C PHE A 285 -14.18 -3.96 -0.66
N TRP A 286 -14.28 -3.01 0.28
CA TRP A 286 -15.58 -2.56 0.78
C TRP A 286 -16.40 -1.88 -0.32
N ARG A 287 -15.74 -1.05 -1.13
CA ARG A 287 -16.42 -0.18 -2.08
C ARG A 287 -16.52 -0.74 -3.49
N MET A 288 -15.68 -1.69 -3.92
CA MET A 288 -15.75 -2.29 -5.26
C MET A 288 -16.26 -3.73 -5.24
N PRO A 289 -17.55 -3.98 -5.56
CA PRO A 289 -18.13 -5.31 -5.53
C PRO A 289 -17.45 -6.30 -6.48
N GLY A 290 -16.93 -5.83 -7.61
CA GLY A 290 -16.19 -6.66 -8.57
C GLY A 290 -14.95 -7.28 -7.92
N ILE A 291 -14.14 -6.46 -7.26
CA ILE A 291 -12.95 -6.93 -6.54
C ILE A 291 -13.36 -7.86 -5.39
N ARG A 292 -14.36 -7.47 -4.60
CA ARG A 292 -14.85 -8.28 -3.47
C ARG A 292 -15.37 -9.65 -3.91
N LYS A 293 -16.11 -9.72 -5.02
CA LYS A 293 -16.62 -10.98 -5.57
C LYS A 293 -15.46 -11.89 -5.96
N SER A 294 -14.45 -11.35 -6.64
CA SER A 294 -13.26 -12.12 -7.04
C SER A 294 -12.40 -12.55 -5.85
N ALA A 295 -12.34 -11.76 -4.79
CA ALA A 295 -11.70 -12.14 -3.54
C ALA A 295 -12.42 -13.33 -2.86
N ASN A 296 -13.75 -13.29 -2.81
CA ASN A 296 -14.56 -14.38 -2.24
C ASN A 296 -14.39 -15.68 -3.04
N VAL A 297 -14.37 -15.60 -4.38
CA VAL A 297 -14.08 -16.75 -5.24
C VAL A 297 -12.67 -17.28 -4.99
N THR A 298 -11.70 -16.40 -4.81
CA THR A 298 -10.32 -16.81 -4.49
C THR A 298 -10.24 -17.56 -3.17
N ARG A 299 -10.95 -17.09 -2.14
CA ARG A 299 -11.06 -17.77 -0.83
C ARG A 299 -11.80 -19.11 -0.94
N SER A 300 -12.90 -19.18 -1.69
CA SER A 300 -13.67 -20.43 -1.83
C SER A 300 -12.87 -21.51 -2.56
N VAL A 301 -12.13 -21.13 -3.61
CA VAL A 301 -11.23 -22.04 -4.33
C VAL A 301 -10.12 -22.53 -3.41
N SER A 302 -9.46 -21.65 -2.65
CA SER A 302 -8.41 -22.09 -1.71
C SER A 302 -8.95 -23.03 -0.63
N HIS A 303 -10.17 -22.81 -0.13
CA HIS A 303 -10.82 -23.73 0.81
C HIS A 303 -11.15 -25.08 0.18
N SER A 304 -11.54 -25.12 -1.10
CA SER A 304 -11.81 -26.36 -1.83
C SER A 304 -10.54 -27.20 -2.03
N TRP A 305 -9.43 -26.58 -2.45
CA TRP A 305 -8.13 -27.26 -2.57
C TRP A 305 -7.66 -27.82 -1.23
N ARG A 306 -7.75 -27.02 -0.14
CA ARG A 306 -7.36 -27.47 1.21
C ARG A 306 -8.18 -28.67 1.70
N ARG A 307 -9.46 -28.76 1.35
CA ARG A 307 -10.30 -29.93 1.67
C ARG A 307 -9.93 -31.15 0.85
N HIS A 308 -9.59 -30.97 -0.43
CA HIS A 308 -9.18 -32.06 -1.31
C HIS A 308 -7.82 -32.64 -0.88
N ASP A 309 -6.84 -31.79 -0.58
CA ASP A 309 -5.52 -32.22 -0.07
C ASP A 309 -5.64 -32.95 1.27
N ASN A 310 -6.50 -32.48 2.18
CA ASN A 310 -6.78 -33.17 3.45
C ASN A 310 -7.48 -34.52 3.24
N GLN A 311 -8.36 -34.66 2.24
CA GLN A 311 -8.98 -35.93 1.89
C GLN A 311 -7.99 -36.92 1.27
N VAL A 312 -7.08 -36.46 0.41
CA VAL A 312 -6.04 -37.30 -0.21
C VAL A 312 -5.00 -37.76 0.82
N THR A 313 -4.65 -36.92 1.80
CA THR A 313 -3.75 -37.30 2.91
C THR A 313 -4.40 -38.26 3.92
N LEU A 314 -5.71 -38.19 4.13
CA LEU A 314 -6.46 -39.14 4.97
C LEU A 314 -6.78 -40.48 4.27
N SER A 315 -6.65 -40.55 2.94
CA SER A 315 -6.95 -41.75 2.14
C SER A 315 -5.71 -42.42 1.53
N SER A 316 -4.50 -42.07 1.98
CA SER A 316 -3.29 -42.77 1.56
C SER A 316 -3.32 -44.24 2.05
N PRO A 317 -3.28 -45.23 1.14
CA PRO A 317 -3.39 -46.64 1.49
C PRO A 317 -2.03 -47.16 1.98
N ILE A 318 -1.69 -46.93 3.24
CA ILE A 318 -0.54 -47.59 3.90
C ILE A 318 -1.00 -48.45 5.09
N SER A 319 -2.26 -48.34 5.55
CA SER A 319 -2.76 -49.11 6.69
C SER A 319 -3.26 -50.52 6.36
N ASP A 320 -3.49 -50.86 5.08
CA ASP A 320 -4.28 -52.05 4.72
C ASP A 320 -3.49 -53.14 3.97
N LEU A 321 -2.15 -53.15 4.08
CA LEU A 321 -1.35 -54.29 3.62
C LEU A 321 -1.34 -55.39 4.67
N HIS A 322 -2.34 -56.26 4.58
CA HIS A 322 -2.40 -57.54 5.31
C HIS A 322 -1.15 -58.39 4.98
N PRO A 323 -0.43 -58.94 5.98
CA PRO A 323 0.88 -59.57 5.80
C PRO A 323 0.93 -60.80 4.87
N GLN A 324 -0.22 -61.33 4.44
CA GLN A 324 -0.29 -62.52 3.58
C GLN A 324 0.01 -62.24 2.09
N ASN A 325 -0.02 -60.99 1.63
CA ASN A 325 0.19 -60.67 0.21
C ASN A 325 1.67 -60.43 -0.17
N ILE A 326 2.59 -60.44 0.80
CA ILE A 326 4.02 -60.25 0.56
C ILE A 326 4.71 -61.58 0.19
N GLU A 327 4.32 -62.71 0.79
CA GLU A 327 4.91 -64.02 0.48
C GLU A 327 4.60 -64.53 -0.93
N LEU A 328 3.42 -64.19 -1.49
CA LEU A 328 3.05 -64.57 -2.87
C LEU A 328 3.87 -63.83 -3.94
N LEU A 329 4.40 -62.65 -3.63
CA LEU A 329 5.22 -61.87 -4.55
C LEU A 329 6.70 -62.28 -4.53
N GLU A 330 7.19 -62.87 -3.44
CA GLU A 330 8.56 -63.40 -3.38
C GLU A 330 8.70 -64.79 -4.00
N MET A 331 7.69 -65.66 -3.91
CA MET A 331 7.76 -66.99 -4.56
C MET A 331 7.75 -66.93 -6.10
N ASN A 332 7.15 -65.91 -6.71
CA ASN A 332 7.16 -65.75 -8.17
C ASN A 332 8.45 -65.17 -8.74
N ARG A 333 9.39 -64.71 -7.90
CA ARG A 333 10.65 -64.10 -8.35
C ARG A 333 11.83 -65.08 -8.38
N ILE A 334 11.64 -66.33 -7.94
CA ILE A 334 12.70 -67.36 -7.89
C ILE A 334 12.63 -68.33 -9.09
N ASN A 335 11.56 -68.31 -9.90
CA ASN A 335 11.34 -69.26 -11.02
C ASN A 335 11.39 -68.64 -12.44
N THR A 336 12.06 -67.50 -12.63
CA THR A 336 12.38 -66.95 -13.97
C THR A 336 13.81 -66.47 -14.01
#